data_AF-A0A6A7YB11-F1
#
_entry.id   AF-A0A6A7YB11-F1
#
_cell.length_a   1.000
_cell.length_b   1.000
_cell.length_c   1.000
_cell.angle_alpha   90.00
_cell.angle_beta   90.00
_cell.angle_gamma   90.00
#
_symmetry.space_group_name_H-M   'P 1'
#
loop_
_entity.id
_entity.type
_entity.pdbx_description
1 polymer ?
#
loop_
_entity_poly.entity_id
_entity_poly.type
_entity_poly.pdbx_seq_one_letter_code
_entity_poly.pdbx_strand_id
1 'polypeptide(L)'
;MRLCVLDLDGSVAAQPPLLARLAGGAGRSAALRDLAPRLRLAASRSAVASLLQRLDRLLAGGHGPEVIFYGSGDFHHLTAAFLMRRAKPITVIHLDNHPDWVTFPATLNCGAWVNRALENPNVVKVITIGPCSDDLAWPQLKGGNLAAIAAGRLEVYPWHHPPSRLVPFLPRPQALPTVGHRLHWQTGWRRRLDGLPRRSQPPHSDPRRLDHPRQGRLCPR
;
A
#
# COMPACT_ATOMS: atom_id res chain seq x y z
N MET A 1 -0.28 12.76 -13.26
CA MET A 1 -1.03 11.91 -12.30
C MET A 1 -2.16 11.24 -13.07
N ARG A 2 -2.49 10.00 -12.75
CA ARG A 2 -3.45 9.18 -13.48
C ARG A 2 -4.57 8.76 -12.56
N LEU A 3 -5.74 9.36 -12.72
CA LEU A 3 -6.93 9.07 -11.92
C LEU A 3 -7.64 7.83 -12.48
N CYS A 4 -7.91 6.87 -11.60
CA CYS A 4 -8.60 5.63 -11.87
C CYS A 4 -9.74 5.46 -10.87
N VAL A 5 -10.94 5.16 -11.35
CA VAL A 5 -12.12 4.88 -10.52
C VAL A 5 -12.62 3.47 -10.81
N LEU A 6 -12.51 2.59 -9.82
CA LEU A 6 -12.95 1.20 -9.91
C LEU A 6 -14.28 1.05 -9.18
N ASP A 7 -15.35 0.87 -9.94
CA ASP A 7 -16.70 0.77 -9.40
C ASP A 7 -17.00 -0.65 -8.90
N LEU A 8 -16.78 -0.89 -7.61
CA LEU A 8 -17.06 -2.16 -6.94
C LEU A 8 -18.48 -2.22 -6.36
N ASP A 9 -19.03 -1.11 -5.89
CA ASP A 9 -20.32 -1.09 -5.19
C ASP A 9 -21.10 0.24 -5.33
N GLY A 10 -20.64 1.15 -6.19
CA GLY A 10 -21.24 2.47 -6.39
C GLY A 10 -20.83 3.56 -5.41
N SER A 11 -20.20 3.24 -4.27
CA SER A 11 -19.87 4.21 -3.20
C SER A 11 -18.94 5.34 -3.65
N VAL A 12 -18.00 5.02 -4.53
CA VAL A 12 -17.02 5.97 -5.09
C VAL A 12 -17.50 6.50 -6.43
N ALA A 13 -17.98 5.62 -7.32
CA ALA A 13 -18.29 5.99 -8.70
C ALA A 13 -19.45 6.99 -8.80
N ALA A 14 -20.35 7.03 -7.82
CA ALA A 14 -21.45 7.98 -7.76
C ALA A 14 -21.07 9.36 -7.20
N GLN A 15 -19.83 9.58 -6.74
CA GLN A 15 -19.46 10.85 -6.12
C GLN A 15 -19.36 11.98 -7.17
N PRO A 16 -20.07 13.11 -7.00
CA PRO A 16 -20.11 14.18 -7.99
C PRO A 16 -18.73 14.71 -8.43
N PRO A 17 -17.74 14.91 -7.52
CA PRO A 17 -16.41 15.36 -7.93
C PRO A 17 -15.68 14.37 -8.86
N LEU A 18 -15.85 13.06 -8.63
CA LEU A 18 -15.23 12.03 -9.46
C LEU A 18 -15.93 11.91 -10.80
N LEU A 19 -17.27 11.96 -10.81
CA LEU A 19 -18.07 12.00 -12.04
C LEU A 19 -17.66 13.17 -12.94
N ALA A 20 -17.54 14.38 -12.38
CA ALA A 20 -17.12 15.55 -13.14
C ALA A 20 -15.72 15.39 -13.76
N ARG A 21 -14.77 14.79 -13.01
CA ARG A 21 -13.42 14.50 -13.53
C ARG A 21 -13.44 13.45 -14.64
N LEU A 22 -14.27 12.42 -14.52
CA LEU A 22 -14.41 11.38 -15.54
C LEU A 22 -15.07 11.93 -16.82
N ALA A 23 -16.14 12.72 -16.68
CA ALA A 23 -16.82 13.37 -17.80
C ALA A 23 -15.90 14.34 -18.57
N GLY A 24 -15.03 15.06 -17.85
CA GLY A 24 -14.00 15.93 -18.45
C GLY A 24 -12.78 15.19 -19.02
N GLY A 25 -12.78 13.85 -19.07
CA GLY A 25 -11.68 13.05 -19.62
C GLY A 25 -10.42 13.01 -18.74
N ALA A 26 -10.45 13.58 -17.54
CA ALA A 26 -9.33 13.67 -16.61
C ALA A 26 -9.11 12.39 -15.78
N GLY A 27 -9.70 11.27 -16.20
CA GLY A 27 -9.58 9.98 -15.54
C GLY A 27 -10.03 8.81 -16.40
N ARG A 28 -9.94 7.62 -15.83
CA ARG A 28 -10.42 6.36 -16.40
C ARG A 28 -11.26 5.62 -15.37
N SER A 29 -12.24 4.86 -15.81
CA SER A 29 -13.09 4.06 -14.92
C SER A 29 -13.32 2.65 -15.44
N ALA A 30 -13.54 1.71 -14.53
CA ALA A 30 -13.97 0.36 -14.85
C ALA A 30 -15.13 -0.07 -13.94
N ALA A 31 -16.17 -0.66 -14.54
CA ALA A 31 -17.24 -1.33 -13.81
C ALA A 31 -16.75 -2.71 -13.36
N LEU A 32 -16.73 -2.94 -12.04
CA LEU A 32 -16.21 -4.16 -11.42
C LEU A 32 -17.18 -4.77 -10.40
N ARG A 33 -18.45 -4.34 -10.39
CA ARG A 33 -19.47 -4.83 -9.46
C ARG A 33 -19.71 -6.34 -9.59
N ASP A 34 -19.43 -6.91 -10.77
CA ASP A 34 -19.46 -8.35 -11.01
C ASP A 34 -18.42 -9.13 -10.18
N LEU A 35 -17.31 -8.48 -9.80
CA LEU A 35 -16.27 -9.08 -8.96
C LEU A 35 -16.51 -8.84 -7.46
N ALA A 36 -17.30 -7.83 -7.10
CA ALA A 36 -17.41 -7.33 -5.73
C ALA A 36 -17.80 -8.39 -4.69
N PRO A 37 -18.78 -9.29 -4.90
CA PRO A 37 -19.12 -10.33 -3.93
C PRO A 37 -17.94 -11.24 -3.55
N ARG A 38 -16.96 -11.38 -4.45
CA ARG A 38 -15.76 -12.22 -4.28
C ARG A 38 -14.52 -11.45 -3.86
N LEU A 39 -14.63 -10.13 -3.74
CA LEU A 39 -13.58 -9.20 -3.33
C LEU A 39 -13.91 -8.50 -2.01
N ARG A 40 -15.14 -8.60 -1.49
CA ARG A 40 -15.58 -7.86 -0.31
C ARG A 40 -15.15 -8.59 0.96
N LEU A 41 -14.59 -7.87 1.94
CA LEU A 41 -14.04 -8.37 3.21
C LEU A 41 -12.85 -9.34 3.12
N ALA A 42 -12.93 -10.32 2.23
CA ALA A 42 -11.87 -11.27 1.92
C ALA A 42 -11.92 -11.64 0.42
N ALA A 43 -10.82 -11.40 -0.27
CA ALA A 43 -10.74 -11.53 -1.71
C ALA A 43 -10.29 -12.92 -2.16
N SER A 44 -11.01 -13.50 -3.12
CA SER A 44 -10.60 -14.75 -3.77
C SER A 44 -9.47 -14.51 -4.76
N ARG A 45 -8.53 -15.46 -4.88
CA ARG A 45 -7.37 -15.35 -5.79
C ARG A 45 -7.77 -15.09 -7.24
N SER A 46 -8.80 -15.77 -7.73
CA SER A 46 -9.27 -15.59 -9.10
C SER A 46 -9.92 -14.22 -9.34
N ALA A 47 -10.68 -13.71 -8.37
CA ALA A 47 -11.29 -12.38 -8.48
C ALA A 47 -10.21 -11.29 -8.46
N VAL A 48 -9.17 -11.46 -7.63
CA VAL A 48 -7.99 -10.59 -7.61
C VAL A 48 -7.27 -10.61 -8.97
N ALA A 49 -7.05 -11.80 -9.56
CA ALA A 49 -6.42 -11.89 -10.87
C ALA A 49 -7.24 -11.14 -11.95
N SER A 50 -8.57 -11.30 -11.96
CA SER A 50 -9.46 -10.56 -12.87
C SER A 50 -9.43 -9.05 -12.62
N LEU A 51 -9.41 -8.62 -11.37
CA LEU A 51 -9.27 -7.21 -10.97
C LEU A 51 -7.97 -6.60 -11.52
N LEU A 52 -6.83 -7.25 -11.27
CA LEU A 52 -5.52 -6.76 -11.71
C LEU A 52 -5.43 -6.72 -13.23
N GLN A 53 -5.93 -7.73 -13.94
CA GLN A 53 -5.96 -7.75 -15.40
C GLN A 53 -6.81 -6.60 -15.99
N ARG A 54 -7.97 -6.29 -15.39
CA ARG A 54 -8.80 -5.15 -15.83
C ARG A 54 -8.13 -3.82 -15.51
N LEU A 55 -7.49 -3.71 -14.35
CA LEU A 55 -6.74 -2.53 -13.95
C LEU A 55 -5.54 -2.26 -14.88
N ASP A 56 -4.78 -3.29 -15.24
CA ASP A 56 -3.65 -3.16 -16.16
C ASP A 56 -4.08 -2.75 -17.56
N ARG A 57 -5.20 -3.28 -18.07
CA ARG A 57 -5.80 -2.81 -19.33
C ARG A 57 -6.22 -1.35 -19.26
N LEU A 58 -6.88 -0.95 -18.17
CA LEU A 58 -7.30 0.43 -17.95
C LEU A 58 -6.11 1.39 -17.86
N LEU A 59 -4.98 0.89 -17.37
CA LEU A 59 -3.75 1.62 -17.17
C LEU A 59 -2.68 1.36 -18.24
N ALA A 60 -3.00 0.72 -19.35
CA ALA A 60 -2.04 0.44 -20.41
C ALA A 60 -1.52 1.74 -21.05
N GLY A 61 -0.23 1.76 -21.42
CA GLY A 61 0.41 2.88 -22.15
C GLY A 61 0.59 4.19 -21.36
N GLY A 62 0.14 4.25 -20.10
CA GLY A 62 0.28 5.44 -19.27
C GLY A 62 1.49 5.39 -18.34
N HIS A 63 2.08 6.56 -18.09
CA HIS A 63 3.25 6.72 -17.22
C HIS A 63 2.94 7.68 -16.06
N GLY A 64 3.59 7.51 -14.92
CA GLY A 64 3.50 8.43 -13.77
C GLY A 64 2.61 7.95 -12.63
N PRO A 65 2.42 8.79 -11.59
CA PRO A 65 1.71 8.41 -10.37
C PRO A 65 0.24 8.09 -10.61
N GLU A 66 -0.23 7.00 -10.00
CA GLU A 66 -1.61 6.52 -10.07
C GLU A 66 -2.36 6.94 -8.81
N VAL A 67 -3.59 7.40 -8.99
CA VAL A 67 -4.56 7.62 -7.90
C VAL A 67 -5.76 6.74 -8.21
N ILE A 68 -6.00 5.75 -7.36
CA ILE A 68 -7.05 4.74 -7.56
C ILE A 68 -8.06 4.91 -6.45
N PHE A 69 -9.31 5.24 -6.80
CA PHE A 69 -10.44 5.19 -5.89
C PHE A 69 -11.27 3.94 -6.19
N TYR A 70 -11.70 3.23 -5.15
CA TYR A 70 -12.38 1.95 -5.31
C TYR A 70 -13.23 1.60 -4.08
N GLY A 71 -14.49 1.25 -4.30
CA GLY A 71 -15.39 0.63 -3.31
C GLY A 71 -15.56 1.34 -1.96
N SER A 72 -16.36 0.72 -1.10
CA SER A 72 -16.46 1.07 0.33
C SER A 72 -15.22 0.61 1.11
N GLY A 73 -15.12 1.02 2.38
CA GLY A 73 -13.97 0.71 3.24
C GLY A 73 -13.69 -0.78 3.41
N ASP A 74 -14.69 -1.65 3.27
CA ASP A 74 -14.55 -3.11 3.35
C ASP A 74 -13.87 -3.76 2.11
N PHE A 75 -13.39 -2.94 1.18
CA PHE A 75 -12.49 -3.34 0.10
C PHE A 75 -11.03 -2.90 0.32
N HIS A 76 -10.70 -2.15 1.38
CA HIS A 76 -9.35 -1.56 1.58
C HIS A 76 -8.18 -2.57 1.48
N HIS A 77 -8.42 -3.84 1.81
CA HIS A 77 -7.46 -4.93 1.67
C HIS A 77 -6.96 -5.17 0.23
N LEU A 78 -7.71 -4.73 -0.79
CA LEU A 78 -7.27 -4.78 -2.19
C LEU A 78 -6.01 -3.94 -2.44
N THR A 79 -5.66 -3.03 -1.52
CA THR A 79 -4.36 -2.33 -1.52
C THR A 79 -3.19 -3.29 -1.66
N ALA A 80 -3.18 -4.42 -0.95
CA ALA A 80 -2.11 -5.40 -1.07
C ALA A 80 -2.02 -5.98 -2.49
N ALA A 81 -3.16 -6.23 -3.16
CA ALA A 81 -3.17 -6.67 -4.55
C ALA A 81 -2.60 -5.59 -5.50
N PHE A 82 -2.93 -4.31 -5.30
CA PHE A 82 -2.38 -3.23 -6.10
C PHE A 82 -0.87 -3.07 -5.91
N LEU A 83 -0.37 -3.31 -4.70
CA LEU A 83 1.06 -3.27 -4.39
C LEU A 83 1.83 -4.40 -5.08
N MET A 84 1.21 -5.55 -5.39
CA MET A 84 1.84 -6.63 -6.16
C MET A 84 2.28 -6.17 -7.56
N ARG A 85 1.65 -5.14 -8.13
CA ARG A 85 2.01 -4.56 -9.43
C ARG A 85 3.28 -3.70 -9.38
N ARG A 86 3.82 -3.42 -8.19
CA ARG A 86 4.99 -2.55 -8.02
C ARG A 86 6.28 -3.35 -8.19
N ALA A 87 7.06 -2.95 -9.19
CA ALA A 87 8.37 -3.53 -9.52
C ALA A 87 9.58 -2.79 -8.92
N LYS A 88 9.34 -1.69 -8.18
CA LYS A 88 10.39 -0.89 -7.53
C LYS A 88 10.12 -0.82 -6.02
N PRO A 89 11.18 -0.70 -5.20
CA PRO A 89 11.05 -0.50 -3.76
C PRO A 89 10.09 0.64 -3.41
N ILE A 90 9.16 0.38 -2.49
CA ILE A 90 8.16 1.33 -2.02
C ILE A 90 8.04 1.29 -0.49
N THR A 91 7.81 2.46 0.10
CA THR A 91 7.30 2.61 1.46
C THR A 91 5.82 2.94 1.37
N VAL A 92 5.00 2.20 2.10
CA VAL A 92 3.55 2.41 2.18
C VAL A 92 3.26 3.27 3.41
N ILE A 93 2.52 4.36 3.23
CA ILE A 93 1.93 5.12 4.33
C ILE A 93 0.47 4.69 4.40
N HIS A 94 0.10 4.07 5.51
CA HIS A 94 -1.21 3.51 5.79
C HIS A 94 -1.92 4.39 6.82
N LEU A 95 -3.05 4.97 6.46
CA LEU A 95 -3.85 5.83 7.33
C LEU A 95 -5.17 5.12 7.65
N ASP A 96 -5.28 4.57 8.85
CA ASP A 96 -6.45 3.77 9.25
C ASP A 96 -6.56 3.70 10.78
N ASN A 97 -7.77 3.42 11.25
CA ASN A 97 -8.04 3.14 12.67
C ASN A 97 -7.59 1.72 13.07
N HIS A 98 -7.49 0.81 12.12
CA HIS A 98 -7.04 -0.55 12.34
C HIS A 98 -5.60 -0.74 11.82
N PRO A 99 -4.80 -1.60 12.47
CA PRO A 99 -3.44 -1.89 12.01
C PRO A 99 -3.38 -2.91 10.85
N ASP A 100 -4.47 -3.64 10.59
CA ASP A 100 -4.61 -4.64 9.51
C ASP A 100 -3.47 -5.66 9.40
N TRP A 101 -2.92 -5.99 10.56
CA TRP A 101 -1.66 -6.71 10.73
C TRP A 101 -1.82 -8.16 11.19
N VAL A 102 -3.02 -8.73 11.14
CA VAL A 102 -3.24 -10.09 11.66
C VAL A 102 -2.54 -11.09 10.75
N THR A 103 -1.81 -12.04 11.33
CA THR A 103 -1.03 -13.02 10.58
C THR A 103 -1.87 -14.19 10.07
N PHE A 104 -2.98 -14.51 10.75
CA PHE A 104 -3.89 -15.59 10.41
C PHE A 104 -5.35 -15.13 10.41
N PRO A 105 -6.20 -15.59 9.46
CA PRO A 105 -5.85 -16.44 8.32
C PRO A 105 -4.99 -15.69 7.30
N ALA A 106 -4.07 -16.41 6.64
CA ALA A 106 -3.16 -15.87 5.63
C ALA A 106 -3.86 -15.64 4.27
N THR A 107 -5.05 -15.04 4.30
CA THR A 107 -5.83 -14.65 3.12
C THR A 107 -5.66 -13.16 2.86
N LEU A 108 -6.08 -12.72 1.68
CA LEU A 108 -6.19 -11.30 1.36
C LEU A 108 -7.51 -10.76 1.93
N ASN A 109 -7.49 -10.34 3.19
CA ASN A 109 -8.66 -9.86 3.92
C ASN A 109 -8.37 -8.54 4.65
N CYS A 110 -9.42 -7.85 5.09
CA CYS A 110 -9.37 -6.58 5.81
C CYS A 110 -8.35 -6.56 6.96
N GLY A 111 -8.40 -7.55 7.85
CA GLY A 111 -7.54 -7.56 9.03
C GLY A 111 -6.08 -7.93 8.77
N ALA A 112 -5.73 -8.47 7.59
CA ALA A 112 -4.43 -9.10 7.34
C ALA A 112 -3.65 -8.49 6.18
N TRP A 113 -4.19 -7.49 5.48
CA TRP A 113 -3.64 -7.04 4.21
C TRP A 113 -2.26 -6.41 4.36
N VAL A 114 -1.92 -5.80 5.50
CA VAL A 114 -0.56 -5.25 5.74
C VAL A 114 0.47 -6.37 5.67
N ASN A 115 0.16 -7.55 6.20
CA ASN A 115 1.07 -8.70 6.08
C ASN A 115 1.16 -9.21 4.64
N ARG A 116 0.03 -9.26 3.90
CA ARG A 116 0.05 -9.61 2.48
C ARG A 116 0.87 -8.62 1.65
N ALA A 117 0.85 -7.35 2.00
CA ALA A 117 1.69 -6.33 1.38
C ALA A 117 3.17 -6.58 1.69
N LEU A 118 3.51 -6.88 2.94
CA LEU A 118 4.89 -7.14 3.38
C LEU A 118 5.50 -8.44 2.81
N GLU A 119 4.68 -9.35 2.28
CA GLU A 119 5.16 -10.52 1.52
C GLU A 119 5.77 -10.12 0.17
N ASN A 120 5.40 -8.96 -0.39
CA ASN A 120 6.05 -8.44 -1.58
C ASN A 120 7.45 -7.88 -1.23
N PRO A 121 8.55 -8.40 -1.81
CA PRO A 121 9.90 -7.92 -1.52
C PRO A 121 10.13 -6.46 -1.89
N ASN A 122 9.32 -5.89 -2.80
CA ASN A 122 9.38 -4.48 -3.15
C ASN A 122 8.71 -3.58 -2.09
N VAL A 123 7.90 -4.13 -1.18
CA VAL A 123 7.37 -3.36 -0.04
C VAL A 123 8.41 -3.42 1.08
N VAL A 124 9.25 -2.38 1.09
CA VAL A 124 10.35 -2.24 2.06
C VAL A 124 9.79 -2.02 3.45
N LYS A 125 8.72 -1.23 3.55
CA LYS A 125 8.17 -0.76 4.82
C LYS A 125 6.70 -0.38 4.69
N VAL A 126 5.94 -0.64 5.74
CA VAL A 126 4.61 -0.08 5.97
C VAL A 126 4.66 0.79 7.23
N ILE A 127 4.22 2.04 7.11
CA ILE A 127 4.08 2.99 8.21
C ILE A 127 2.59 3.21 8.43
N THR A 128 2.05 2.67 9.52
CA THR A 128 0.64 2.80 9.88
C THR A 128 0.47 3.94 10.88
N ILE A 129 -0.42 4.88 10.58
CA ILE A 129 -0.70 6.07 11.37
C ILE A 129 -2.20 6.15 11.61
N GLY A 130 -2.60 6.41 12.85
CA GLY A 130 -4.00 6.59 13.20
C GLY A 130 -4.64 5.52 14.09
N PRO A 131 -4.11 4.28 14.27
CA PRO A 131 -4.85 3.30 15.01
C PRO A 131 -5.27 3.75 16.41
N CYS A 132 -6.55 3.60 16.70
CA CYS A 132 -7.15 3.77 18.03
C CYS A 132 -7.94 2.52 18.46
N SER A 133 -8.01 1.51 17.60
CA SER A 133 -8.76 0.29 17.89
C SER A 133 -8.10 -0.50 19.01
N ASP A 134 -8.90 -1.34 19.68
CA ASP A 134 -8.41 -2.28 20.68
C ASP A 134 -7.52 -3.38 20.08
N ASP A 135 -7.32 -3.44 18.77
CA ASP A 135 -6.44 -4.42 18.13
C ASP A 135 -5.00 -4.31 18.63
N LEU A 136 -4.62 -3.11 19.05
CA LEU A 136 -3.34 -2.86 19.67
C LEU A 136 -3.25 -3.42 21.09
N ALA A 137 -4.33 -3.61 21.85
CA ALA A 137 -4.27 -3.88 23.29
C ALA A 137 -3.46 -5.13 23.67
N TRP A 138 -3.56 -6.20 22.87
CA TRP A 138 -2.92 -7.50 23.09
C TRP A 138 -2.40 -8.07 21.77
N PRO A 139 -1.33 -7.51 21.19
CA PRO A 139 -0.93 -7.84 19.82
C PRO A 139 -0.53 -9.30 19.66
N GLN A 140 0.05 -9.95 20.69
CA GLN A 140 0.40 -11.38 20.63
C GLN A 140 -0.84 -12.28 20.49
N LEU A 141 -1.95 -11.92 21.14
CA LEU A 141 -3.19 -12.70 21.11
C LEU A 141 -4.05 -12.35 19.90
N LYS A 142 -3.98 -11.09 19.44
CA LYS A 142 -4.73 -10.57 18.29
C LYS A 142 -3.99 -10.77 16.96
N GLY A 143 -2.94 -11.59 16.94
CA GLY A 143 -2.22 -11.98 15.72
C GLY A 143 -1.37 -10.87 15.11
N GLY A 144 -1.02 -9.82 15.85
CA GLY A 144 -0.19 -8.73 15.37
C GLY A 144 1.22 -9.20 14.98
N ASN A 145 1.72 -8.70 13.85
CA ASN A 145 3.03 -9.06 13.33
C ASN A 145 4.19 -8.35 14.07
N LEU A 146 4.45 -8.79 15.29
CA LEU A 146 5.52 -8.26 16.13
C LEU A 146 6.92 -8.43 15.52
N ALA A 147 7.14 -9.49 14.73
CA ALA A 147 8.40 -9.71 14.02
C ALA A 147 8.67 -8.62 12.99
N ALA A 148 7.64 -8.22 12.22
CA ALA A 148 7.77 -7.11 11.27
C ALA A 148 8.04 -5.77 11.98
N ILE A 149 7.46 -5.55 13.16
CA ILE A 149 7.73 -4.36 13.98
C ILE A 149 9.19 -4.34 14.44
N ALA A 150 9.66 -5.46 15.01
CA ALA A 150 11.03 -5.58 15.49
C ALA A 150 12.07 -5.46 14.36
N ALA A 151 11.76 -5.98 13.17
CA ALA A 151 12.58 -5.83 11.97
C ALA A 151 12.50 -4.41 11.35
N GLY A 152 11.69 -3.52 11.91
CA GLY A 152 11.47 -2.17 11.39
C GLY A 152 10.76 -2.14 10.03
N ARG A 153 10.15 -3.24 9.59
CA ARG A 153 9.35 -3.33 8.35
C ARG A 153 7.92 -2.83 8.53
N LEU A 154 7.41 -2.87 9.76
CA LEU A 154 6.14 -2.29 10.15
C LEU A 154 6.35 -1.26 11.26
N GLU A 155 6.04 0.01 11.00
CA GLU A 155 5.98 1.05 12.03
C GLU A 155 4.51 1.36 12.33
N VAL A 156 4.15 1.52 13.60
CA VAL A 156 2.79 1.85 14.02
C VAL A 156 2.84 3.06 14.93
N TYR A 157 2.10 4.10 14.55
CA TYR A 157 1.90 5.35 15.26
C TYR A 157 0.42 5.50 15.59
N PRO A 158 -0.02 4.98 16.75
CA PRO A 158 -1.40 5.12 17.19
C PRO A 158 -1.77 6.60 17.36
N TRP A 159 -3.02 6.95 17.09
CA TRP A 159 -3.49 8.31 17.39
C TRP A 159 -3.73 8.47 18.90
N HIS A 160 -4.39 7.48 19.52
CA HIS A 160 -4.52 7.42 20.98
C HIS A 160 -4.63 5.96 21.44
N HIS A 161 -3.57 5.43 22.05
CA HIS A 161 -3.59 4.10 22.66
C HIS A 161 -2.50 4.00 23.75
N PRO A 162 -2.81 3.44 24.94
CA PRO A 162 -1.80 3.20 25.98
C PRO A 162 -0.77 2.15 25.53
N PRO A 163 0.36 1.97 26.24
CA PRO A 163 1.26 0.86 25.97
C PRO A 163 0.52 -0.49 26.01
N SER A 164 0.72 -1.29 24.97
CA SER A 164 0.03 -2.56 24.79
C SER A 164 0.55 -3.61 25.74
N ARG A 165 -0.33 -4.51 26.19
CA ARG A 165 0.05 -5.58 27.10
C ARG A 165 0.63 -6.75 26.31
N LEU A 166 1.71 -7.30 26.82
CA LEU A 166 2.35 -8.51 26.30
C LEU A 166 2.19 -9.63 27.32
N VAL A 167 1.92 -10.83 26.83
CA VAL A 167 1.86 -12.05 27.62
C VAL A 167 3.29 -12.48 27.95
N PRO A 168 3.68 -12.59 29.24
CA PRO A 168 5.08 -12.82 29.65
C PRO A 168 5.74 -14.06 29.06
N PHE A 169 4.98 -15.14 28.92
CA PHE A 169 5.48 -16.46 28.51
C PHE A 169 5.33 -16.73 27.00
N LEU A 170 4.67 -15.83 26.26
CA LEU A 170 4.64 -15.94 24.80
C LEU A 170 5.92 -15.33 24.21
N PRO A 171 6.49 -15.95 23.15
CA PRO A 171 7.69 -15.44 22.52
C PRO A 171 7.48 -14.02 21.99
N ARG A 172 8.53 -13.20 22.09
CA ARG A 172 8.57 -11.84 21.56
C ARG A 172 9.95 -11.53 21.00
N PRO A 173 10.05 -10.78 19.89
CA PRO A 173 11.34 -10.30 19.41
C PRO A 173 12.02 -9.36 20.41
N GLN A 174 13.35 -9.44 20.52
CA GLN A 174 14.13 -8.61 21.46
C GLN A 174 14.14 -7.12 21.09
N ALA A 175 14.09 -6.79 19.79
CA ALA A 175 14.15 -5.41 19.31
C ALA A 175 12.85 -4.62 19.47
N LEU A 176 11.82 -5.17 20.15
CA LEU A 176 10.61 -4.42 20.43
C LEU A 176 10.83 -3.36 21.52
N PRO A 177 10.28 -2.14 21.37
CA PRO A 177 10.35 -1.11 22.40
C PRO A 177 9.47 -1.48 23.59
N THR A 178 10.02 -2.23 24.55
CA THR A 178 9.27 -2.74 25.69
C THR A 178 9.81 -2.24 27.02
N VAL A 179 8.90 -1.98 27.96
CA VAL A 179 9.21 -1.75 29.38
C VAL A 179 8.44 -2.80 30.17
N GLY A 180 9.16 -3.76 30.76
CA GLY A 180 8.57 -4.94 31.38
C GLY A 180 7.76 -5.79 30.38
N HIS A 181 6.45 -5.93 30.63
CA HIS A 181 5.51 -6.65 29.77
C HIS A 181 4.60 -5.71 28.98
N ARG A 182 5.08 -4.49 28.69
CA ARG A 182 4.35 -3.52 27.88
C ARG A 182 5.14 -3.10 26.66
N LEU A 183 4.47 -3.12 25.50
CA LEU A 183 4.99 -2.57 24.25
C LEU A 183 4.62 -1.09 24.18
N HIS A 184 5.63 -0.22 24.10
CA HIS A 184 5.45 1.21 23.98
C HIS A 184 5.44 1.62 22.51
N TRP A 185 4.35 2.28 22.11
CA TRP A 185 4.19 2.73 20.74
C TRP A 185 5.03 3.96 20.43
N GLN A 186 5.46 4.06 19.18
CA GLN A 186 6.22 5.22 18.72
C GLN A 186 5.30 6.44 18.64
N THR A 187 5.87 7.61 18.96
CA THR A 187 5.18 8.91 18.83
C THR A 187 5.90 9.76 17.79
N GLY A 188 5.28 10.87 17.35
CA GLY A 188 5.95 11.83 16.46
C GLY A 188 5.99 11.43 14.97
N TRP A 189 4.94 10.79 14.46
CA TRP A 189 4.83 10.36 13.06
C TRP A 189 5.11 11.48 12.04
N ARG A 190 4.79 12.74 12.36
CA ARG A 190 5.07 13.90 11.48
C ARG A 190 6.55 14.01 11.16
N ARG A 191 7.40 14.06 12.19
CA ARG A 191 8.86 14.11 12.05
C ARG A 191 9.38 12.88 11.29
N ARG A 192 8.79 11.72 11.55
CA ARG A 192 9.12 10.49 10.84
C ARG A 192 8.88 10.61 9.33
N LEU A 193 7.73 11.17 8.94
CA LEU A 193 7.37 11.38 7.53
C LEU A 193 8.24 12.47 6.87
N ASP A 194 8.57 13.54 7.61
CA ASP A 194 9.46 14.60 7.11
C ASP A 194 10.86 14.08 6.77
N GLY A 195 11.33 13.08 7.51
CA GLY A 195 12.60 12.40 7.27
C GLY A 195 12.56 11.31 6.19
N LEU A 196 11.43 11.05 5.54
CA LEU A 196 11.41 10.08 4.43
C LEU A 196 12.11 10.63 3.20
N PRO A 197 12.88 9.79 2.47
CA PRO A 197 13.52 10.23 1.25
C PRO A 197 12.46 10.68 0.25
N ARG A 198 12.54 11.93 -0.18
CA ARG A 198 11.71 12.44 -1.26
C ARG A 198 12.24 11.86 -2.55
N ARG A 199 11.32 11.45 -3.43
CA ARG A 199 11.68 11.02 -4.78
C ARG A 199 12.43 12.18 -5.43
N SER A 200 13.74 12.04 -5.66
CA SER A 200 14.48 12.98 -6.47
C SER A 200 13.78 13.08 -7.83
N GLN A 201 13.61 14.30 -8.34
CA GLN A 201 13.22 14.46 -9.73
C GLN A 201 14.19 13.62 -10.59
N PRO A 202 13.71 12.89 -11.61
CA PRO A 202 14.65 12.33 -12.58
C PRO A 202 15.52 13.50 -13.09
N PRO A 203 16.83 13.29 -13.29
CA PRO A 203 17.65 14.34 -13.89
C PRO A 203 16.95 14.77 -15.18
N HIS A 204 16.68 16.08 -15.30
CA HIS A 204 16.28 16.65 -16.57
C HIS A 204 17.27 16.13 -17.62
N SER A 205 16.79 15.34 -18.57
CA SER A 205 17.57 15.02 -19.76
C SER A 205 17.85 16.35 -20.45
N ASP A 206 19.08 16.84 -20.31
CA ASP A 206 19.57 17.99 -21.05
C ASP A 206 19.39 17.67 -22.55
N PRO A 207 18.57 18.45 -23.28
CA PRO A 207 18.35 18.20 -24.71
C PRO A 207 19.63 18.37 -25.55
N ARG A 208 20.74 18.83 -24.97
CA ARG A 208 21.98 19.14 -25.70
C ARG A 208 23.00 18.01 -25.79
N ARG A 209 22.58 16.75 -25.64
CA ARG A 209 23.46 15.58 -25.89
C ARG A 209 22.96 14.67 -27.01
N LEU A 210 22.64 15.26 -28.15
CA LEU A 210 22.66 14.58 -29.44
C LEU A 210 23.51 15.44 -30.38
N ASP A 211 24.74 15.01 -30.62
CA ASP A 211 25.41 15.07 -31.92
C ASP A 211 26.82 14.49 -31.83
N HIS A 212 26.97 13.24 -32.28
CA HIS A 212 28.23 12.76 -32.83
C HIS A 212 27.93 12.20 -34.23
N PRO A 213 28.43 12.82 -35.31
CA PRO A 213 28.31 12.25 -36.63
C PRO A 213 29.28 11.07 -36.76
N ARG A 214 28.74 9.89 -37.11
CA ARG A 214 29.54 8.78 -37.64
C ARG A 214 30.06 9.19 -39.01
N GLN A 215 31.31 9.65 -39.09
CA GLN A 215 32.04 9.69 -40.36
C GLN A 215 32.52 8.28 -40.69
N GLY A 216 31.96 7.73 -41.77
CA GLY A 216 32.48 6.53 -42.41
C GLY A 216 33.89 6.76 -42.94
N ARG A 217 34.77 5.78 -42.74
CA ARG A 217 35.99 5.63 -43.52
C ARG A 217 35.81 4.45 -44.46
N LEU A 218 35.83 4.79 -45.74
CA LEU A 218 36.06 3.90 -46.87
C LEU A 218 37.46 3.26 -46.73
N CYS A 219 37.54 1.94 -46.94
CA CYS A 219 38.79 1.24 -47.19
C CYS A 219 39.38 1.65 -48.55
N PRO A 220 40.72 1.68 -48.69
CA PRO A 220 41.35 1.58 -50.00
C PRO A 220 42.01 0.20 -50.21
N ARG A 221 41.67 -0.37 -51.38
CA ARG A 221 42.32 -1.40 -52.21
C ARG A 221 42.52 -2.81 -51.63
#